data_AF-A0A9E9LY88-F1
#
_entry.id   AF-A0A9E9LY88-F1
#
_cell.length_a   1.000
_cell.length_b   1.000
_cell.length_c   1.000
_cell.angle_alpha   90.00
_cell.angle_beta   90.00
_cell.angle_gamma   90.00
#
_symmetry.space_group_name_H-M   'P 1'
#
loop_
_entity.id
_entity.type
_entity.pdbx_description
1 polymer ?
#
loop_
_entity_poly.entity_id
_entity_poly.type
_entity_poly.pdbx_seq_one_letter_code
_entity_poly.pdbx_strand_id
1 'polypeptide(L)'
;MFDVLVWLYQTYSQFDACPEQPELAQMLSAAGFRENEISEALGWLDALARTVGEFDQSGVCPDTFPSSMRIYAEPELLILGPEAIGFIQYLEHAGIIEPLQREIIVESAMTAEELPLPFEKFKILVLMVLWSEGRNPTFPESDMIFFNNEKLFHLSH
;
A
#
# COMPACT_ATOMS: atom_id res chain seq x y z
N MET A 1 -5.01 11.32 4.28
CA MET A 1 -3.97 10.27 4.20
C MET A 1 -3.36 10.04 2.80
N PHE A 2 -4.14 9.63 1.79
CA PHE A 2 -3.57 9.09 0.53
C PHE A 2 -2.68 10.05 -0.26
N ASP A 3 -3.00 11.34 -0.29
CA ASP A 3 -2.17 12.35 -0.96
C ASP A 3 -0.80 12.50 -0.29
N VAL A 4 -0.75 12.35 1.04
CA VAL A 4 0.51 12.30 1.81
C VAL A 4 1.33 11.09 1.37
N LEU A 5 0.70 9.92 1.26
CA LEU A 5 1.37 8.71 0.79
C LEU A 5 1.96 8.93 -0.61
N VAL A 6 1.18 9.40 -1.58
CA VAL A 6 1.69 9.67 -2.94
C VAL A 6 2.87 10.64 -2.92
N TRP A 7 2.80 11.69 -2.10
CA TRP A 7 3.90 12.66 -1.95
C TRP A 7 5.17 12.02 -1.38
N LEU A 8 5.06 11.12 -0.40
CA LEU A 8 6.21 10.40 0.16
C LEU A 8 6.91 9.56 -0.90
N TYR A 9 6.15 8.80 -1.68
CA TYR A 9 6.69 7.98 -2.76
C TYR A 9 7.43 8.82 -3.82
N GLN A 10 6.94 10.02 -4.11
CA GLN A 10 7.59 10.93 -5.07
C GLN A 10 8.83 11.62 -4.49
N THR A 11 8.81 11.90 -3.19
CA THR A 11 9.87 12.66 -2.53
C THR A 11 11.07 11.79 -2.19
N TYR A 12 10.82 10.53 -1.83
CA TYR A 12 11.86 9.62 -1.35
C TYR A 12 12.05 8.45 -2.32
N SER A 13 13.30 8.23 -2.73
CA SER A 13 13.64 7.13 -3.64
C SER A 13 13.47 5.74 -3.00
N GLN A 14 13.54 5.65 -1.67
CA GLN A 14 13.45 4.41 -0.89
C GLN A 14 12.74 4.70 0.42
N PHE A 15 12.04 3.70 0.98
CA PHE A 15 11.35 3.82 2.26
C PHE A 15 12.31 4.19 3.41
N ASP A 16 13.49 3.57 3.45
CA ASP A 16 14.51 3.84 4.46
C ASP A 16 15.14 5.25 4.37
N ALA A 17 14.87 5.98 3.29
CA ALA A 17 15.30 7.37 3.16
C ALA A 17 14.34 8.35 3.84
N CYS A 18 13.18 7.88 4.32
CA CYS A 18 12.27 8.71 5.09
C CYS A 18 12.90 9.09 6.43
N PRO A 19 12.84 10.38 6.82
CA PRO A 19 13.27 10.82 8.13
C PRO A 19 12.35 10.26 9.22
N GLU A 20 12.77 10.39 10.48
CA GLU A 20 11.93 9.97 11.61
C GLU A 20 10.58 10.70 11.60
N GLN A 21 9.54 10.05 12.13
CA GLN A 21 8.16 10.58 12.14
C GLN A 21 8.02 12.06 12.57
N PRO A 22 8.70 12.58 13.63
CA PRO A 22 8.54 13.98 14.01
C PRO A 22 9.08 14.96 12.97
N GLU A 23 10.19 14.62 12.29
CA GLU A 23 10.75 15.43 11.22
C GLU A 23 9.88 15.33 9.96
N LEU A 24 9.40 14.13 9.65
CA LEU A 24 8.50 13.90 8.53
C LEU A 24 7.20 14.69 8.66
N ALA A 25 6.60 14.72 9.86
CA ALA A 25 5.39 15.49 10.15
C ALA A 25 5.59 17.00 9.89
N GLN A 26 6.76 17.54 10.28
CA GLN A 26 7.09 18.95 10.03
C GLN A 26 7.27 19.24 8.54
N MET A 27 7.94 18.34 7.81
CA MET A 27 8.11 18.48 6.36
C MET A 27 6.77 18.44 5.63
N LEU A 28 5.87 17.51 6.00
CA LEU A 28 4.53 17.41 5.43
C LEU A 28 3.68 18.64 5.74
N SER A 29 3.79 19.18 6.96
CA SER A 29 3.13 20.43 7.34
C SER A 29 3.64 21.61 6.50
N ALA A 30 4.95 21.68 6.26
CA ALA A 30 5.56 22.69 5.40
C ALA A 30 5.19 22.53 3.92
N ALA A 31 4.93 21.31 3.47
CA ALA A 31 4.41 21.00 2.14
C ALA A 31 2.92 21.36 1.96
N GLY A 32 2.22 21.71 3.05
CA GLY A 32 0.84 22.19 3.02
C GLY A 32 -0.23 21.13 3.30
N PHE A 33 0.15 19.93 3.76
CA PHE A 33 -0.82 18.91 4.15
C PHE A 33 -1.52 19.27 5.47
N ARG A 34 -2.78 18.84 5.60
CA ARG A 34 -3.55 19.06 6.83
C ARG A 34 -3.07 18.11 7.92
N GLU A 35 -3.11 18.57 9.17
CA GLU A 35 -2.66 17.80 10.33
C GLU A 35 -3.36 16.43 10.44
N ASN A 36 -4.65 16.36 10.17
CA ASN A 36 -5.38 15.09 10.18
C ASN A 36 -4.87 14.12 9.10
N GLU A 37 -4.56 14.61 7.90
CA GLU A 37 -4.06 13.77 6.81
C GLU A 37 -2.66 13.26 7.08
N ILE A 38 -1.84 14.08 7.74
CA ILE A 38 -0.51 13.73 8.22
C ILE A 38 -0.62 12.65 9.31
N SER A 39 -1.45 12.87 10.34
CA SER A 39 -1.62 11.91 11.44
C SER A 39 -2.15 10.56 10.95
N GLU A 40 -3.15 10.55 10.07
CA GLU A 40 -3.66 9.31 9.46
C GLU A 40 -2.58 8.58 8.66
N ALA A 41 -1.81 9.30 7.81
CA ALA A 41 -0.77 8.68 7.00
C ALA A 41 0.39 8.13 7.85
N LEU A 42 0.85 8.89 8.86
CA LEU A 42 1.90 8.42 9.76
C LEU A 42 1.44 7.23 10.59
N GLY A 43 0.20 7.24 11.09
CA GLY A 43 -0.39 6.10 11.80
C GLY A 43 -0.50 4.86 10.91
N TRP A 44 -0.88 5.05 9.64
CA TRP A 44 -0.92 3.98 8.66
C TRP A 44 0.48 3.41 8.35
N LEU A 45 1.50 4.27 8.21
CA LEU A 45 2.88 3.83 7.99
C LEU A 45 3.44 3.03 9.18
N ASP A 46 3.12 3.45 10.41
CA ASP A 46 3.49 2.72 11.62
C ASP A 46 2.85 1.33 11.66
N ALA A 47 1.55 1.27 11.34
CA ALA A 47 0.83 0.01 11.25
C ALA A 47 1.40 -0.91 10.14
N LEU A 48 1.73 -0.36 8.97
CA LEU A 48 2.40 -1.10 7.89
C LEU A 48 3.74 -1.68 8.36
N ALA A 49 4.60 -0.86 8.98
CA ALA A 49 5.91 -1.29 9.45
C ALA A 49 5.79 -2.42 10.51
N ARG A 50 4.80 -2.32 11.40
CA ARG A 50 4.48 -3.37 12.37
C ARG A 50 4.02 -4.65 11.67
N THR A 51 3.09 -4.55 10.72
CA THR A 51 2.58 -5.70 9.97
C THR A 51 3.71 -6.41 9.24
N VAL A 52 4.56 -5.69 8.50
CA VAL A 52 5.75 -6.25 7.83
C VAL A 52 6.68 -6.95 8.83
N GLY A 53 6.96 -6.31 9.97
CA GLY A 53 7.81 -6.88 11.01
C GLY A 53 7.23 -8.12 11.70
N GLU A 54 5.91 -8.20 11.87
CA GLU A 54 5.20 -9.35 12.42
C GLU A 54 5.30 -10.56 11.47
N PHE A 55 5.12 -10.32 10.17
CA PHE A 55 5.19 -11.35 9.14
C PHE A 55 6.61 -11.91 8.92
N ASP A 56 7.64 -11.07 9.02
CA ASP A 56 9.05 -11.50 8.95
C ASP A 56 9.45 -12.39 10.15
N GLN A 57 8.95 -12.04 11.35
CA GLN A 57 9.26 -12.78 12.59
C GLN A 57 8.46 -14.07 12.74
N SER A 58 7.26 -14.15 12.18
CA SER A 58 6.34 -15.27 12.41
C SER A 58 6.84 -16.57 11.76
N GLY A 59 7.66 -16.50 10.70
CA GLY A 59 8.15 -17.69 9.98
C GLY A 59 7.04 -18.57 9.38
N VAL A 60 5.79 -18.13 9.49
CA VAL A 60 4.61 -18.76 8.89
C VAL A 60 4.60 -18.30 7.45
N CYS A 61 5.05 -19.16 6.53
CA CYS A 61 4.79 -18.96 5.12
C CYS A 61 3.28 -19.13 4.88
N PRO A 62 2.52 -18.06 4.60
CA PRO A 62 1.15 -18.20 4.17
C PRO A 62 1.21 -18.93 2.83
N ASP A 63 0.55 -20.09 2.74
CA ASP A 63 0.54 -20.97 1.57
C ASP A 63 1.90 -21.57 1.15
N THR A 64 2.18 -22.78 1.66
CA THR A 64 3.22 -23.68 1.12
C THR A 64 2.93 -24.14 -0.32
N PHE A 65 1.76 -23.79 -0.88
CA PHE A 65 1.31 -24.21 -2.19
C PHE A 65 1.00 -23.00 -3.09
N PRO A 66 1.74 -22.81 -4.20
CA PRO A 66 1.61 -21.66 -5.11
C PRO A 66 0.29 -21.62 -5.92
N SER A 67 -0.69 -22.46 -5.58
CA SER A 67 -2.00 -22.55 -6.24
C SER A 67 -3.18 -22.58 -5.25
N SER A 68 -2.93 -22.30 -3.97
CA SER A 68 -3.96 -22.25 -2.94
C SER A 68 -4.82 -21.00 -3.13
N MET A 69 -6.14 -21.17 -3.23
CA MET A 69 -7.08 -20.07 -3.35
C MET A 69 -7.39 -19.51 -1.96
N ARG A 70 -6.95 -18.27 -1.68
CA ARG A 70 -7.33 -17.54 -0.45
C ARG A 70 -8.84 -17.29 -0.43
N ILE A 71 -9.47 -17.59 0.71
CA ILE A 71 -10.87 -17.23 0.97
C ILE A 71 -10.88 -15.92 1.76
N TYR A 72 -11.57 -14.90 1.24
CA TYR A 72 -11.72 -13.61 1.88
C TYR A 72 -12.86 -13.63 2.90
N ALA A 73 -12.63 -13.05 4.08
CA ALA A 73 -13.65 -12.91 5.11
C ALA A 73 -14.66 -11.81 4.71
N GLU A 74 -15.87 -11.87 5.28
CA GLU A 74 -16.91 -10.86 5.04
C GLU A 74 -16.44 -9.40 5.26
N PRO A 75 -15.71 -9.05 6.33
CA PRO A 75 -15.22 -7.67 6.47
C PRO A 75 -14.18 -7.28 5.41
N GLU A 76 -13.34 -8.21 4.94
CA GLU A 76 -12.38 -7.95 3.87
C GLU A 76 -13.10 -7.70 2.54
N LEU A 77 -14.13 -8.50 2.24
CA LEU A 77 -14.97 -8.34 1.04
C LEU A 77 -15.67 -6.98 1.00
N LEU A 78 -16.12 -6.50 2.17
CA LEU A 78 -16.80 -5.21 2.30
C LEU A 78 -15.84 -4.03 2.04
N ILE A 79 -14.59 -4.12 2.50
CA ILE A 79 -13.58 -3.06 2.32
C ILE A 79 -13.00 -3.10 0.91
N LEU A 80 -12.54 -4.26 0.45
CA LEU A 80 -11.81 -4.41 -0.81
C LEU A 80 -12.72 -4.37 -2.03
N GLY A 81 -13.89 -5.01 -1.96
CA GLY A 81 -14.72 -5.24 -3.13
C GLY A 81 -14.07 -6.14 -4.21
N PRO A 82 -14.79 -6.41 -5.31
CA PRO A 82 -14.34 -7.35 -6.33
C PRO A 82 -13.15 -6.83 -7.15
N GLU A 83 -13.06 -5.53 -7.41
CA GLU A 83 -11.99 -4.93 -8.20
C GLU A 83 -10.63 -5.07 -7.52
N ALA A 84 -10.53 -4.77 -6.22
CA ALA A 84 -9.30 -4.91 -5.47
C ALA A 84 -8.86 -6.38 -5.36
N ILE A 85 -9.81 -7.30 -5.14
CA ILE A 85 -9.52 -8.74 -5.08
C ILE A 85 -9.00 -9.25 -6.43
N GLY A 86 -9.63 -8.86 -7.54
CA GLY A 86 -9.16 -9.21 -8.88
C GLY A 86 -7.76 -8.65 -9.16
N PHE A 87 -7.45 -7.45 -8.66
CA PHE A 87 -6.12 -6.86 -8.80
C PHE A 87 -5.07 -7.59 -7.97
N ILE A 88 -5.37 -7.98 -6.73
CA ILE A 88 -4.48 -8.82 -5.92
C ILE A 88 -4.16 -10.13 -6.64
N GLN A 89 -5.20 -10.81 -7.16
CA GLN A 89 -5.03 -12.06 -7.91
C GLN A 89 -4.15 -11.83 -9.15
N TYR A 90 -4.37 -10.75 -9.88
CA TYR A 90 -3.55 -10.38 -11.02
C TYR A 90 -2.06 -10.25 -10.64
N LEU A 91 -1.76 -9.48 -9.58
CA LEU A 91 -0.39 -9.26 -9.13
C LEU A 91 0.30 -10.56 -8.69
N GLU A 92 -0.44 -11.45 -8.02
CA GLU A 92 0.06 -12.77 -7.58
C GLU A 92 0.35 -13.67 -8.78
N HIS A 93 -0.56 -13.74 -9.77
CA HIS A 93 -0.35 -14.51 -11.00
C HIS A 93 0.79 -13.97 -11.86
N ALA A 94 1.01 -12.65 -11.86
CA ALA A 94 2.13 -12.00 -12.53
C ALA A 94 3.47 -12.21 -11.81
N GLY A 95 3.46 -12.76 -10.58
CA GLY A 95 4.66 -12.93 -9.76
C GLY A 95 5.21 -11.62 -9.18
N ILE A 96 4.39 -10.57 -9.14
CA ILE A 96 4.77 -9.26 -8.58
C ILE A 96 4.71 -9.30 -7.05
N ILE A 97 3.71 -9.99 -6.50
CA ILE A 97 3.54 -10.24 -5.06
C ILE A 97 3.58 -11.75 -4.79
N GLU A 98 4.08 -12.13 -3.63
CA GLU A 98 4.00 -13.49 -3.11
C GLU A 98 2.83 -13.57 -2.11
N PRO A 99 2.41 -14.78 -1.68
CA PRO A 99 1.31 -14.93 -0.74
C PRO A 99 1.49 -14.13 0.56
N LEU A 100 2.73 -13.88 0.99
CA LEU A 100 3.01 -13.03 2.15
C LEU A 100 2.61 -11.57 1.89
N GLN A 101 3.03 -10.99 0.76
CA GLN A 101 2.67 -9.61 0.40
C GLN A 101 1.17 -9.46 0.20
N ARG A 102 0.50 -10.50 -0.31
CA ARG A 102 -0.95 -10.52 -0.39
C ARG A 102 -1.59 -10.32 0.98
N GLU A 103 -1.13 -11.02 2.02
CA GLU A 103 -1.65 -10.82 3.39
C GLU A 103 -1.33 -9.41 3.91
N ILE A 104 -0.12 -8.90 3.67
CA ILE A 104 0.27 -7.54 4.08
C ILE A 104 -0.61 -6.48 3.41
N ILE A 105 -0.90 -6.63 2.11
CA ILE A 105 -1.79 -5.74 1.34
C ILE A 105 -3.20 -5.76 1.91
N VAL A 106 -3.73 -6.95 2.22
CA VAL A 106 -5.08 -7.07 2.79
C VAL A 106 -5.14 -6.41 4.17
N GLU A 107 -4.20 -6.71 5.06
CA GLU A 107 -4.13 -6.10 6.40
C GLU A 107 -3.96 -4.57 6.33
N SER A 108 -3.17 -4.10 5.37
CA SER A 108 -2.98 -2.67 5.10
C SER A 108 -4.26 -1.97 4.65
N ALA A 109 -5.10 -2.65 3.85
CA ALA A 109 -6.41 -2.16 3.45
C ALA A 109 -7.40 -2.13 4.62
N MET A 110 -7.35 -3.13 5.50
CA MET A 110 -8.15 -3.16 6.73
C MET A 110 -7.80 -1.99 7.66
N THR A 111 -6.52 -1.63 7.72
CA THR A 111 -6.02 -0.51 8.54
C THR A 111 -6.40 0.87 8.00
N ALA A 112 -6.68 0.98 6.69
CA ALA A 112 -7.05 2.25 6.08
C ALA A 112 -8.46 2.75 6.51
N GLU A 113 -9.25 1.91 7.18
CA GLU A 113 -10.57 2.23 7.78
C GLU A 113 -11.58 2.92 6.83
N GLU A 114 -11.39 2.83 5.51
CA GLU A 114 -12.33 3.33 4.50
C GLU A 114 -13.24 2.21 3.99
N LEU A 115 -14.55 2.39 4.11
CA LEU A 115 -15.55 1.41 3.70
C LEU A 115 -16.61 2.02 2.76
N PRO A 116 -16.71 1.58 1.49
CA PRO A 116 -15.76 0.74 0.76
C PRO A 116 -14.48 1.51 0.39
N LEU A 117 -13.35 0.83 0.31
CA LEU A 117 -12.09 1.44 -0.12
C LEU A 117 -12.11 1.66 -1.64
N PRO A 118 -12.02 2.91 -2.12
CA PRO A 118 -11.99 3.16 -3.55
C PRO A 118 -10.78 2.48 -4.22
N PHE A 119 -11.01 1.89 -5.40
CA PHE A 119 -9.98 1.12 -6.11
C PHE A 119 -8.68 1.91 -6.37
N GLU A 120 -8.78 3.20 -6.70
CA GLU A 120 -7.60 4.05 -6.90
C GLU A 120 -6.78 4.25 -5.61
N LYS A 121 -7.45 4.33 -4.45
CA LYS A 121 -6.78 4.40 -3.15
C LYS A 121 -6.15 3.07 -2.76
N PHE A 122 -6.83 1.96 -3.07
CA PHE A 122 -6.27 0.62 -2.87
C PHE A 122 -4.93 0.43 -3.61
N LYS A 123 -4.81 0.92 -4.85
CA LYS A 123 -3.53 0.88 -5.58
C LYS A 123 -2.41 1.64 -4.87
N ILE A 124 -2.71 2.76 -4.21
CA ILE A 124 -1.72 3.51 -3.43
C ILE A 124 -1.23 2.66 -2.25
N LEU A 125 -2.12 1.92 -1.58
CA LEU A 125 -1.73 1.00 -0.50
C LEU A 125 -0.82 -0.12 -1.02
N VAL A 126 -1.18 -0.75 -2.14
CA VAL A 126 -0.35 -1.79 -2.79
C VAL A 126 1.03 -1.25 -3.14
N LEU A 127 1.09 -0.05 -3.73
CA LEU A 127 2.36 0.61 -4.07
C LEU A 127 3.21 0.82 -2.82
N MET A 128 2.60 1.28 -1.73
CA MET A 128 3.29 1.52 -0.47
C MET A 128 3.85 0.26 0.18
N VAL A 129 3.10 -0.83 0.16
CA VAL A 129 3.58 -2.14 0.65
C VAL A 129 4.81 -2.57 -0.13
N LEU A 130 4.74 -2.54 -1.47
CA LEU A 130 5.85 -2.92 -2.34
C LEU A 130 7.08 -2.01 -2.14
N TRP A 131 6.84 -0.71 -2.00
CA TRP A 131 7.89 0.28 -1.75
C TRP A 131 8.58 0.08 -0.39
N SER A 132 7.84 -0.31 0.65
CA SER A 132 8.37 -0.57 2.00
C SER A 132 9.30 -1.77 2.07
N GLU A 133 9.10 -2.79 1.24
CA GLU A 133 9.99 -3.96 1.16
C GLU A 133 11.23 -3.72 0.28
N GLY A 134 11.43 -2.51 -0.25
CA GLY A 134 12.52 -2.21 -1.17
C GLY A 134 12.40 -2.91 -2.53
N ARG A 135 11.25 -3.54 -2.82
CA ARG A 135 10.93 -4.02 -4.16
C ARG A 135 10.63 -2.79 -5.00
N ASN A 136 11.43 -2.55 -6.03
CA ASN A 136 10.97 -1.74 -7.16
C ASN A 136 10.18 -2.69 -8.06
N PRO A 137 8.83 -2.70 -7.98
CA PRO A 137 8.05 -3.55 -8.86
C PRO A 137 8.41 -3.17 -10.29
N THR A 138 9.01 -4.11 -11.02
CA THR A 138 9.30 -3.93 -12.44
C THR A 138 7.99 -4.20 -13.17
N PHE A 139 7.05 -3.28 -13.04
CA PHE A 139 5.81 -3.34 -13.78
C PHE A 139 6.14 -3.23 -15.27
N PRO A 140 5.54 -4.07 -16.14
CA PRO A 140 5.48 -3.78 -17.57
C PRO A 140 5.01 -2.33 -17.78
N GLU A 141 5.48 -1.63 -18.80
CA GLU A 141 5.05 -0.24 -19.08
C GLU A 141 3.51 -0.12 -19.18
N SER A 142 2.84 -1.17 -19.67
CA SER A 142 1.38 -1.27 -19.71
C SER A 142 0.72 -1.29 -18.32
N ASP A 143 1.43 -1.82 -17.33
CA ASP A 143 0.95 -1.97 -15.96
C ASP A 143 1.34 -0.79 -15.07
N MET A 144 2.46 -0.13 -15.38
CA MET A 144 2.76 1.19 -14.83
C MET A 144 1.61 2.16 -15.10
N ILE A 145 0.92 2.05 -16.24
CA ILE A 145 -0.28 2.86 -16.57
C ILE A 145 -1.43 2.64 -15.56
N PHE A 146 -1.54 1.49 -14.89
CA PHE A 146 -2.55 1.29 -13.84
C PHE A 146 -2.31 2.16 -12.61
N PHE A 147 -1.03 2.42 -12.29
CA PHE A 147 -0.59 3.34 -11.23
C PHE A 147 -0.45 4.77 -11.75
N ASN A 148 -0.10 4.93 -13.02
CA ASN A 148 0.20 6.19 -13.70
C ASN A 148 -1.01 6.82 -14.39
N ASN A 149 -2.22 6.34 -14.10
CA ASN A 149 -3.44 6.90 -14.68
C ASN A 149 -3.51 8.38 -14.29
N GLU A 150 -3.35 9.24 -15.31
CA GLU A 150 -3.03 10.67 -15.28
C GLU A 150 -4.02 11.57 -14.51
N LYS A 151 -4.95 11.00 -13.74
CA LYS A 151 -5.85 11.72 -12.84
C LYS A 151 -5.42 11.73 -11.37
N LEU A 152 -4.53 10.84 -10.94
CA LEU A 152 -3.85 10.99 -9.64
C LEU A 152 -2.71 12.03 -9.69
N PHE A 153 -2.34 12.49 -10.90
CA PHE A 153 -1.14 13.29 -11.17
C PHE A 153 -1.42 14.78 -11.47
N HIS A 154 -2.69 15.20 -11.42
CA HIS A 154 -3.10 16.59 -11.65
C HIS A 154 -3.76 17.21 -10.40
N LEU A 155 -3.03 17.26 -9.29
CA LEU A 155 -3.32 18.18 -8.18
C LEU A 155 -2.04 18.94 -7.79
N SER A 156 -1.50 19.72 -8.73
CA SER A 156 -0.74 20.96 -8.45
C SER A 156 -0.16 21.54 -9.74
N HIS A 157 -0.95 22.37 -10.41
CA HIS A 157 -0.42 23.60 -11.01
C HIS A 157 -1.28 24.77 -10.57
#